data_AF-A0A5J5ECA5-F1
#
_entry.id   AF-A0A5J5ECA5-F1
#
_cell.length_a   1.000
_cell.length_b   1.000
_cell.length_c   1.000
_cell.angle_alpha   90.00
_cell.angle_beta   90.00
_cell.angle_gamma   90.00
#
_symmetry.space_group_name_H-M   'P 1'
#
loop_
_entity.id
_entity.type
_entity.pdbx_description
1 polymer ?
#
loop_
_entity_poly.entity_id
_entity_poly.type
_entity_poly.pdbx_seq_one_letter_code
_entity_poly.pdbx_strand_id
1 'polypeptide(L)'
;MAHHPQIRTSPRRRLPPLFDTPRKTDPFQVGITITIAAGSDAACPVKSLRHLFKKYQLPTFSPLFTLSRNLTTTVNSAFTRTKVILLELGVSGNNSGHSFRKGAATWARSIGIPDAHLQLLGCWK
;
A
#
# COMPACT_ATOMS: atom_id res chain seq x y z
N MET A 1 -29.81 36.94 -41.74
CA MET A 1 -28.85 36.10 -42.50
C MET A 1 -27.50 36.27 -41.81
N ALA A 2 -26.79 35.27 -41.30
CA ALA A 2 -26.87 33.83 -41.55
C ALA A 2 -26.62 33.06 -40.25
N HIS A 3 -27.43 32.03 -40.05
CA HIS A 3 -27.10 30.88 -39.22
C HIS A 3 -26.00 30.07 -39.91
N HIS A 4 -25.00 29.61 -39.17
CA HIS A 4 -24.44 28.25 -39.30
C HIS A 4 -23.41 27.97 -38.19
N PRO A 5 -23.72 27.07 -37.26
CA PRO A 5 -22.70 26.24 -36.65
C PRO A 5 -22.98 24.77 -37.01
N GLN A 6 -22.09 24.18 -37.79
CA GLN A 6 -21.79 22.74 -37.83
C GLN A 6 -20.30 22.68 -38.21
N ILE A 7 -19.46 21.90 -37.55
CA ILE A 7 -19.25 20.49 -37.90
C ILE A 7 -18.87 19.69 -36.65
N ARG A 8 -19.57 18.57 -36.51
CA ARG A 8 -19.32 17.46 -35.60
C ARG A 8 -18.25 16.55 -36.23
N THR A 9 -17.14 16.28 -35.55
CA THR A 9 -16.29 15.12 -35.84
C THR A 9 -15.84 14.45 -34.54
N SER A 10 -16.55 13.39 -34.17
CA SER A 10 -15.99 12.21 -33.49
C SER A 10 -15.49 11.26 -34.60
N PRO A 11 -14.53 10.33 -34.42
CA PRO A 11 -13.71 9.97 -33.26
C PRO A 11 -12.20 9.87 -33.58
N ARG A 12 -11.34 10.12 -32.58
CA ARG A 12 -10.14 9.28 -32.41
C ARG A 12 -10.05 8.91 -30.95
N ARG A 13 -10.48 7.69 -30.63
CA ARG A 13 -10.03 6.99 -29.43
C ARG A 13 -8.51 6.88 -29.56
N ARG A 14 -7.78 7.84 -28.99
CA ARG A 14 -6.43 7.56 -28.54
C ARG A 14 -6.60 6.62 -27.36
N LEU A 15 -6.37 5.34 -27.60
CA LEU A 15 -6.06 4.40 -26.52
C LEU A 15 -4.98 5.08 -25.68
N PRO A 16 -5.18 5.30 -24.38
CA PRO A 16 -4.12 5.82 -23.55
C PRO A 16 -2.96 4.82 -23.60
N PRO A 17 -1.71 5.29 -23.69
CA PRO A 17 -0.57 4.41 -23.60
C PRO A 17 -0.69 3.65 -22.27
N LEU A 18 -0.55 2.33 -22.37
CA LEU A 18 -0.39 1.41 -21.25
C LEU A 18 0.87 1.81 -20.47
N PHE A 19 0.74 2.80 -19.59
CA PHE A 19 1.69 3.06 -18.54
C PHE A 19 0.98 2.72 -17.24
N ASP A 20 1.46 1.62 -16.67
CA ASP A 20 1.51 1.27 -15.25
C ASP A 20 0.36 1.76 -14.39
N THR A 21 -0.33 0.79 -13.78
CA THR A 21 -1.27 1.02 -12.68
C THR A 21 -0.77 2.18 -11.81
N PRO A 22 -1.50 3.31 -11.72
CA PRO A 22 -1.06 4.40 -10.86
C PRO A 22 -0.83 3.79 -9.49
N ARG A 23 0.38 3.96 -8.93
CA ARG A 23 0.66 3.52 -7.57
C ARG A 23 -0.47 4.11 -6.74
N LYS A 24 -1.33 3.26 -6.18
CA LYS A 24 -2.64 3.67 -5.61
C LYS A 24 -2.52 4.82 -4.61
N THR A 25 -1.34 4.97 -4.04
CA THR A 25 -0.97 5.94 -3.03
C THR A 25 -0.13 7.12 -3.55
N ASP A 26 0.46 7.07 -4.75
CA ASP A 26 1.27 8.16 -5.32
C ASP A 26 1.15 8.19 -6.86
N PRO A 27 0.00 8.61 -7.41
CA PRO A 27 -0.25 8.61 -8.85
C PRO A 27 0.62 9.62 -9.61
N PHE A 28 1.12 10.66 -8.93
CA PHE A 28 1.96 11.70 -9.53
C PHE A 28 3.46 11.50 -9.28
N GLN A 29 3.84 10.45 -8.54
CA GLN A 29 5.23 10.11 -8.20
C GLN A 29 5.98 11.23 -7.46
N VAL A 30 5.25 12.05 -6.70
CA VAL A 30 5.81 13.19 -5.96
C VAL A 30 6.24 12.81 -4.54
N GLY A 31 5.96 11.58 -4.12
CA GLY A 31 6.12 11.13 -2.75
C GLY A 31 4.92 11.52 -1.89
N ILE A 32 4.56 10.63 -0.97
CA ILE A 32 3.49 10.88 0.00
C ILE A 32 3.99 10.71 1.42
N THR A 33 3.42 11.49 2.33
CA THR A 33 3.65 11.30 3.77
C THR A 33 2.70 10.21 4.27
N ILE A 34 3.28 9.14 4.82
CA ILE A 34 2.53 8.06 5.46
C ILE A 34 2.65 8.23 6.98
N THR A 35 1.54 8.55 7.63
CA THR A 35 1.47 8.62 9.09
C THR A 35 1.32 7.21 9.67
N ILE A 36 2.20 6.85 10.60
CA ILE A 36 2.19 5.55 11.28
C ILE A 36 1.82 5.77 12.74
N ALA A 37 0.70 5.18 13.19
CA ALA A 37 0.25 5.28 14.57
C ALA A 37 1.06 4.35 15.49
N ALA A 38 1.38 4.82 16.70
CA ALA A 38 1.99 3.99 17.73
C ALA A 38 0.92 3.14 18.44
N GLY A 39 1.20 1.84 18.61
CA GLY A 39 0.47 0.95 19.50
C GLY A 39 1.21 0.75 20.83
N SER A 40 0.52 0.18 21.82
CA SER A 40 1.09 -0.16 23.13
C SER A 40 1.68 -1.58 23.19
N ASP A 41 1.37 -2.43 22.21
CA ASP A 41 1.76 -3.84 22.18
C ASP A 41 3.14 -4.11 21.54
N ALA A 42 3.53 -5.39 21.54
CA ALA A 42 4.76 -5.86 20.93
C ALA A 42 4.78 -5.73 19.39
N ALA A 43 3.61 -5.65 18.76
CA ALA A 43 3.44 -5.46 17.31
C ALA A 43 3.40 -3.97 16.91
N CYS A 44 3.65 -3.05 17.84
CA CYS A 44 3.68 -1.61 17.57
C CYS A 44 4.64 -1.28 16.41
N PRO A 45 4.14 -0.69 15.30
CA PRO A 45 4.96 -0.43 14.13
C PRO A 45 6.01 0.66 14.40
N VAL A 46 5.69 1.66 15.23
CA VAL A 46 6.64 2.72 15.62
C VAL A 46 7.80 2.16 16.44
N LYS A 47 7.53 1.27 17.40
CA LYS A 47 8.58 0.61 18.20
C LYS A 47 9.50 -0.23 17.32
N SER A 48 8.90 -0.97 16.39
CA SER A 48 9.61 -1.82 15.42
C SER A 48 10.50 -1.00 14.48
N LEU A 49 9.99 0.11 13.94
CA LEU A 49 10.76 1.02 13.07
C LEU A 49 11.91 1.69 13.82
N ARG A 50 11.68 2.14 15.06
CA ARG A 50 12.76 2.69 15.90
C ARG A 50 13.87 1.66 16.12
N HIS A 51 13.51 0.40 16.38
CA HIS A 51 14.50 -0.67 16.50
C HIS A 51 15.26 -0.90 15.18
N LEU A 52 14.54 -0.90 14.05
CA LEU A 52 15.14 -1.03 12.72
C LEU A 52 16.17 0.08 12.46
N PHE A 53 15.84 1.35 12.70
CA PHE A 53 16.76 2.48 12.48
C PHE A 53 17.96 2.47 13.43
N LYS A 54 17.78 2.00 14.68
CA LYS A 54 18.91 1.82 15.61
C LYS A 54 19.89 0.75 15.12
N LYS A 55 19.36 -0.33 14.55
CA LYS A 55 20.16 -1.47 14.06
C LYS A 55 20.78 -1.21 12.69
N TYR A 56 20.07 -0.49 11.83
CA TYR A 56 20.48 -0.17 10.46
C TYR A 56 20.41 1.34 10.25
N GLN A 57 21.53 2.01 10.50
CA GLN A 57 21.64 3.45 10.28
C GLN A 57 21.83 3.71 8.78
N LEU A 58 20.79 4.22 8.13
CA LEU A 58 20.82 4.62 6.72
C LEU A 58 20.64 6.14 6.60
N PRO A 59 21.12 6.77 5.51
CA PRO A 59 20.88 8.20 5.26
C PRO A 59 19.38 8.53 5.23
N THR A 60 19.01 9.76 5.60
CA THR A 60 17.61 10.22 5.70
C THR A 60 16.80 10.00 4.43
N PHE A 61 17.43 10.12 3.25
CA PHE A 61 16.77 9.96 1.95
C PHE A 61 16.89 8.55 1.36
N SER A 62 17.39 7.60 2.14
CA SER A 62 17.43 6.20 1.72
C SER A 62 16.03 5.58 1.80
N PRO A 63 15.70 4.64 0.90
CA PRO A 63 14.44 3.91 0.99
C PRO A 63 14.38 3.09 2.29
N LEU A 64 13.21 3.10 2.93
CA LEU A 64 12.97 2.42 4.22
C LEU A 64 13.30 0.92 4.18
N PHE A 65 13.07 0.28 3.03
CA PHE A 65 13.44 -1.11 2.78
C PHE A 65 14.20 -1.20 1.47
N THR A 66 15.36 -1.83 1.49
CA THR A 66 16.15 -2.18 0.30
C THR A 66 16.21 -3.69 0.13
N LEU A 67 16.25 -4.14 -1.13
CA LEU A 67 16.56 -5.52 -1.46
C LEU A 67 17.98 -5.58 -2.02
N SER A 68 18.73 -6.62 -1.68
CA SER A 68 19.89 -7.01 -2.49
C SER A 68 19.43 -7.25 -3.93
N ARG A 69 20.20 -6.73 -4.90
CA ARG A 69 19.87 -6.40 -6.31
C ARG A 69 19.32 -7.51 -7.24
N ASN A 70 18.64 -8.53 -6.73
CA ASN A 70 18.31 -9.75 -7.48
C ASN A 70 16.83 -10.19 -7.34
N LEU A 71 16.03 -9.51 -6.52
CA LEU A 71 14.66 -9.93 -6.22
C LEU A 71 13.65 -9.00 -6.90
N THR A 72 13.17 -9.40 -8.07
CA THR A 72 12.20 -8.67 -8.89
C THR A 72 10.79 -8.58 -8.29
N THR A 73 10.54 -9.04 -7.05
CA THR A 73 9.23 -8.92 -6.39
C THR A 73 9.31 -8.75 -4.86
N THR A 74 9.47 -7.51 -4.42
CA THR A 74 9.50 -7.05 -3.01
C THR A 74 8.34 -7.55 -2.15
N VAL A 75 7.13 -7.59 -2.70
CA VAL A 75 5.93 -7.92 -1.94
C VAL A 75 5.85 -9.43 -1.67
N ASN A 76 6.29 -10.26 -2.62
CA ASN A 76 6.18 -11.71 -2.50
C ASN A 76 7.21 -12.29 -1.53
N SER A 77 8.44 -11.78 -1.50
CA SER A 77 9.50 -12.31 -0.63
C SER A 77 9.27 -12.00 0.85
N ALA A 78 8.94 -10.75 1.18
CA ALA A 78 8.61 -10.36 2.55
C ALA A 78 7.36 -11.09 3.05
N PHE A 79 6.33 -11.20 2.20
CA PHE A 79 5.11 -11.93 2.51
C PHE A 79 5.34 -13.43 2.71
N THR A 80 6.18 -14.04 1.88
CA THR A 80 6.59 -15.44 2.02
C THR A 80 7.30 -15.66 3.36
N ARG A 81 8.20 -14.74 3.75
CA ARG A 81 8.89 -14.85 5.05
C ARG A 81 7.89 -14.75 6.21
N THR A 82 6.93 -13.84 6.16
CA THR A 82 5.88 -13.74 7.18
C THR A 82 5.05 -15.02 7.27
N LYS A 83 4.71 -15.64 6.14
CA LYS A 83 4.02 -16.94 6.11
C LYS A 83 4.81 -18.04 6.82
N VAL A 84 6.10 -18.14 6.53
CA VAL A 84 6.98 -19.14 7.17
C VAL A 84 7.00 -18.94 8.69
N ILE A 85 7.19 -17.71 9.15
CA ILE A 85 7.20 -17.40 10.59
C ILE A 85 5.85 -17.75 11.24
N LEU A 86 4.73 -17.45 10.58
CA LEU A 86 3.41 -17.79 11.11
C LEU A 86 3.22 -19.32 11.23
N LEU A 87 3.68 -20.08 10.25
CA LEU A 87 3.64 -21.54 10.30
C LEU A 87 4.51 -22.09 11.44
N GLU A 88 5.71 -21.55 11.65
CA GLU A 88 6.60 -21.90 12.76
C GLU A 88 5.97 -21.60 14.13
N LEU A 89 5.14 -20.56 14.22
CA LEU A 89 4.38 -20.20 15.42
C LEU A 89 3.08 -21.00 15.59
N GLY A 90 2.81 -22.00 14.73
CA GLY A 90 1.61 -22.82 14.78
C GLY A 90 0.34 -22.14 14.23
N VAL A 91 0.46 -20.97 13.60
CA VAL A 91 -0.66 -20.29 12.95
C VAL A 91 -0.87 -20.90 11.56
N SER A 92 -1.76 -21.90 11.50
CA SER A 92 -2.17 -22.55 10.26
C SER A 92 -3.17 -21.70 9.48
N GLY A 93 -3.16 -21.80 8.14
CA GLY A 93 -4.16 -21.18 7.27
C GLY A 93 -3.61 -20.53 6.01
N ASN A 94 -4.50 -20.29 5.05
CA ASN A 94 -4.16 -19.59 3.80
C ASN A 94 -4.12 -18.06 4.03
N ASN A 95 -3.04 -17.60 4.64
CA ASN A 95 -2.80 -16.17 4.82
C ASN A 95 -2.43 -15.55 3.46
N SER A 96 -3.14 -14.51 3.04
CA SER A 96 -2.83 -13.72 1.83
C SER A 96 -2.67 -12.25 2.20
N GLY A 97 -1.98 -11.44 1.41
CA GLY A 97 -1.93 -9.99 1.67
C GLY A 97 -3.35 -9.38 1.79
N HIS A 98 -4.34 -9.97 1.13
CA HIS A 98 -5.75 -9.63 1.28
C HIS A 98 -6.30 -9.97 2.67
N SER A 99 -6.00 -11.13 3.24
CA SER A 99 -6.45 -11.51 4.59
C SER A 99 -5.86 -10.58 5.65
N PHE A 100 -4.58 -10.17 5.53
CA PHE A 100 -3.99 -9.18 6.43
C PHE A 100 -4.69 -7.83 6.37
N ARG A 101 -4.98 -7.32 5.16
CA ARG A 101 -5.71 -6.05 5.00
C ARG A 101 -7.13 -6.13 5.57
N LYS A 102 -7.83 -7.24 5.37
CA LYS A 102 -9.14 -7.49 6.00
C LYS A 102 -9.03 -7.49 7.52
N GLY A 103 -8.07 -8.23 8.08
CA GLY A 103 -7.83 -8.29 9.52
C GLY A 103 -7.53 -6.91 10.11
N ALA A 104 -6.68 -6.13 9.45
CA ALA A 104 -6.38 -4.75 9.85
C ALA A 104 -7.64 -3.87 9.85
N ALA A 105 -8.48 -3.96 8.83
CA ALA A 105 -9.75 -3.22 8.78
C ALA A 105 -10.74 -3.67 9.87
N THR A 106 -10.82 -4.98 10.13
CA THR A 106 -11.65 -5.54 11.23
C THR A 106 -11.17 -5.04 12.58
N TRP A 107 -9.86 -5.06 12.84
CA TRP A 107 -9.28 -4.54 14.07
C TRP A 107 -9.53 -3.03 14.23
N ALA A 108 -9.30 -2.26 13.16
CA ALA A 108 -9.56 -0.82 13.16
C ALA A 108 -11.03 -0.49 13.47
N ARG A 109 -11.98 -1.27 12.93
CA ARG A 109 -13.39 -1.16 13.29
C ARG A 109 -13.64 -1.52 14.76
N SER A 110 -12.97 -2.55 15.28
CA SER A 110 -13.13 -2.98 16.68
C SER A 110 -12.69 -1.94 17.71
N ILE A 111 -11.76 -1.05 17.34
CA ILE A 111 -11.33 0.08 18.17
C ILE A 111 -12.12 1.38 17.90
N GLY A 112 -13.22 1.29 17.12
CA GLY A 112 -14.15 2.39 16.90
C GLY A 112 -13.84 3.31 15.72
N ILE A 113 -12.94 2.93 14.80
CA ILE A 113 -12.70 3.75 13.59
C ILE A 113 -13.93 3.63 12.66
N PRO A 114 -14.56 4.75 12.25
CA PRO A 114 -15.72 4.72 11.38
C PRO A 114 -15.43 4.12 10.01
N ASP A 115 -16.42 3.42 9.44
CA ASP A 115 -16.34 2.79 8.13
C ASP A 115 -15.94 3.75 7.01
N ALA A 116 -16.43 4.99 7.05
CA ALA A 116 -16.08 6.02 6.09
C ALA A 116 -14.56 6.28 6.05
N HIS A 117 -13.88 6.28 7.20
CA HIS A 117 -12.43 6.45 7.27
C HIS A 117 -11.70 5.20 6.77
N LEU A 118 -12.19 4.00 7.10
CA LEU A 118 -11.61 2.74 6.61
C LEU A 118 -11.73 2.60 5.09
N GLN A 119 -12.87 2.99 4.52
CA GLN A 119 -13.12 2.98 3.08
C GLN A 119 -12.19 3.96 2.35
N LEU A 120 -11.97 5.16 2.89
CA LEU A 120 -11.01 6.12 2.35
C LEU A 120 -9.58 5.54 2.33
N LEU A 121 -9.13 4.94 3.45
CA LEU A 121 -7.81 4.33 3.57
C LEU A 121 -7.62 3.11 2.64
N GLY A 122 -8.66 2.31 2.45
CA GLY A 122 -8.64 1.13 1.59
C GLY A 122 -8.85 1.43 0.11
N CYS A 123 -9.25 2.67 -0.22
CA CYS A 123 -9.81 3.05 -1.52
C CYS A 123 -10.98 2.13 -1.92
N TRP A 124 -11.88 1.86 -0.98
CA TRP A 124 -13.09 1.06 -1.20
C TRP A 124 -14.24 2.01 -1.55
N LYS A 125 -15.13 1.58 -2.44
CA LYS A 125 -16.37 2.28 -2.79
C LYS A 125 -17.55 1.54 -2.18
#